data_AF-A0A357C4R6-F1
#
_entry.id   AF-A0A357C4R6-F1
#
_cell.length_a   1.000
_cell.length_b   1.000
_cell.length_c   1.000
_cell.angle_alpha   90.00
_cell.angle_beta   90.00
_cell.angle_gamma   90.00
#
_symmetry.space_group_name_H-M   'P 1'
#
loop_
_entity.id
_entity.type
_entity.pdbx_description
1 polymer ?
#
loop_
_entity_poly.entity_id
_entity_poly.type
_entity_poly.pdbx_seq_one_letter_code
_entity_poly.pdbx_strand_id
1 'polypeptide(L)' 'MYKSGFCGWSTGGECKTDSDCIKGGCSGQVCQSKKEGAVITTCEWRECYNANKYKVSCKCIEGRCEWGK' A
#
# COMPACT_ATOMS: atom_id res chain seq x y z
N MET A 1 -13.40 7.29 -11.63
CA MET A 1 -12.19 7.89 -12.25
C MET A 1 -10.99 7.69 -11.32
N TYR A 2 -10.40 6.49 -11.28
CA TYR A 2 -9.13 6.29 -10.58
C TYR A 2 -8.01 6.77 -11.50
N LYS A 3 -7.10 7.63 -11.03
CA LYS A 3 -5.99 8.12 -11.87
C LYS A 3 -5.18 6.91 -12.36
N SER A 4 -5.35 6.60 -13.63
CA SER A 4 -4.77 5.49 -14.36
C SER A 4 -3.25 5.53 -14.24
N GLY A 5 -2.67 4.72 -13.35
CA GLY A 5 -1.21 4.55 -13.32
C GLY A 5 -0.58 4.16 -12.00
N PHE A 6 -1.25 4.23 -10.85
CA PHE A 6 -0.69 3.60 -9.64
C PHE A 6 -0.97 2.10 -9.70
N CYS A 7 0.08 1.29 -9.59
CA CYS A 7 0.01 -0.17 -9.70
C CYS A 7 0.35 -0.88 -8.38
N GLY A 8 0.43 -0.13 -7.27
CA GLY A 8 0.51 -0.74 -5.95
C GLY A 8 -0.79 -1.42 -5.57
N TRP A 9 -0.68 -2.44 -4.74
CA TRP A 9 -1.80 -3.27 -4.31
C TRP A 9 -1.83 -3.38 -2.78
N SER A 10 -2.96 -3.77 -2.23
CA SER A 10 -3.16 -3.94 -0.78
C SER A 10 -3.40 -5.40 -0.44
N THR A 11 -2.90 -5.85 0.71
CA THR A 11 -3.27 -7.16 1.28
C THR A 11 -4.68 -7.14 1.85
N GLY A 12 -5.21 -5.95 2.16
CA GLY A 12 -6.48 -5.78 2.85
C GLY A 12 -6.40 -6.13 4.33
N GLY A 13 -5.20 -6.13 4.91
CA GLY A 13 -4.98 -6.46 6.32
C GLY A 13 -5.79 -5.60 7.27
N GLU A 14 -6.23 -6.19 8.37
CA GLU A 14 -7.04 -5.51 9.37
C GLU A 14 -6.27 -4.36 10.05
N CYS A 15 -6.91 -3.21 10.13
CA CYS A 15 -6.38 -2.02 10.79
C CYS A 15 -7.46 -1.33 11.62
N LYS A 16 -7.03 -0.53 12.60
CA LYS A 16 -7.92 0.36 13.36
C LYS A 16 -7.60 1.83 13.07
N THR A 17 -6.33 2.11 12.79
CA THR A 17 -5.81 3.44 12.50
C THR A 17 -4.92 3.42 11.28
N ASP A 18 -4.74 4.56 10.62
CA ASP A 18 -3.80 4.70 9.50
C ASP A 18 -2.36 4.31 9.90
N SER A 19 -2.01 4.49 11.16
CA SER A 19 -0.70 4.12 11.72
C SER A 19 -0.49 2.60 11.84
N ASP A 20 -1.56 1.81 11.77
CA ASP A 20 -1.48 0.34 11.73
C ASP A 20 -1.10 -0.16 10.33
N CYS A 21 -1.21 0.67 9.30
CA CYS A 21 -0.89 0.32 7.93
C CYS A 21 0.54 0.72 7.58
N ILE A 22 1.26 -0.19 6.92
CA ILE A 22 2.64 0.01 6.47
C ILE A 22 2.78 -0.30 4.99
N LYS A 23 3.75 0.39 4.38
CA LYS A 23 4.21 0.10 3.03
C LYS A 23 5.20 -1.06 3.08
N GLY A 24 4.78 -2.20 2.58
CA GLY A 24 5.57 -3.42 2.39
C GLY A 24 6.00 -3.63 0.94
N GLY A 25 6.61 -4.79 0.70
CA GLY A 25 7.22 -5.13 -0.58
C GLY A 25 8.55 -4.43 -0.79
N CYS A 26 9.42 -5.02 -1.61
CA CYS A 26 10.80 -4.55 -1.76
C CYS A 26 10.89 -3.12 -2.33
N SER A 27 9.90 -2.68 -3.11
CA SER A 27 9.81 -1.31 -3.64
C SER A 27 8.73 -0.46 -2.97
N GLY A 28 8.18 -0.89 -1.82
CA GLY A 28 7.13 -0.16 -1.13
C GLY A 28 5.80 -0.14 -1.88
N GLN A 29 5.54 -1.15 -2.72
CA GLN A 29 4.34 -1.22 -3.56
C GLN A 29 3.13 -1.87 -2.89
N VAL A 30 3.32 -2.51 -1.74
CA VAL A 30 2.27 -3.23 -1.04
C VAL A 30 1.80 -2.40 0.14
N CYS A 31 0.50 -2.17 0.29
CA CYS A 31 -0.09 -1.63 1.51
C CYS A 31 -0.59 -2.80 2.35
N GLN A 32 -0.03 -2.99 3.53
CA GLN A 32 -0.36 -4.10 4.42
C GLN A 32 -0.48 -3.65 5.86
N SER A 33 -1.09 -4.46 6.71
CA SER A 33 -1.15 -4.19 8.14
C SER A 33 0.17 -4.56 8.82
N LYS A 34 0.57 -3.80 9.84
CA LYS A 34 1.71 -4.14 10.72
C LYS A 34 1.52 -5.47 11.45
N LYS A 35 0.28 -5.94 11.55
CA LYS A 35 -0.08 -7.21 12.19
C LYS A 35 0.13 -8.41 11.28
N GLU A 36 0.28 -8.17 9.97
CA GLU A 36 0.56 -9.21 9.00
C GLU A 36 2.06 -9.46 8.89
N GLY A 37 2.44 -10.65 8.42
CA GLY A 37 3.81 -10.92 8.03
C GLY A 37 4.21 -10.03 6.85
N ALA A 38 5.46 -9.56 6.83
CA ALA A 38 5.94 -8.70 5.76
C ALA A 38 5.85 -9.42 4.40
N VAL A 39 5.03 -8.89 3.49
CA VAL A 39 4.98 -9.37 2.11
C VAL A 39 6.30 -9.06 1.41
N ILE A 40 6.98 -10.13 0.97
CA ILE A 40 8.19 -10.07 0.15
C ILE A 40 7.77 -10.19 -1.31
N THR A 41 8.11 -9.19 -2.09
CA THR A 41 7.90 -9.13 -3.54
C THR A 41 9.24 -9.16 -4.25
N THR A 42 9.24 -9.36 -5.57
CA THR A 42 10.45 -9.14 -6.37
C THR A 42 10.92 -7.70 -6.23
N CYS A 43 12.23 -7.48 -6.15
CA CYS A 43 12.85 -6.16 -6.04
C CYS A 43 12.89 -5.40 -7.37
N GLU A 44 11.82 -5.50 -8.14
CA GLU A 44 11.69 -4.76 -9.39
C GLU A 44 11.07 -3.39 -9.12
N TRP A 45 11.82 -2.33 -9.39
CA TRP A 45 11.29 -0.98 -9.31
C TRP A 45 10.48 -0.63 -10.57
N ARG A 46 9.27 -0.11 -10.38
CA ARG A 46 8.44 0.47 -11.44
C ARG A 46 7.97 1.84 -11.01
N GLU A 47 7.90 2.79 -11.94
CA GLU A 47 7.43 4.15 -11.66
C GLU A 47 6.01 4.17 -11.06
N CYS A 48 5.17 3.20 -11.44
CA CYS A 48 3.80 3.08 -10.96
C CYS A 48 3.68 2.68 -9.48
N TYR A 49 4.77 2.28 -8.83
CA TYR A 49 4.83 2.02 -7.38
C TYR A 49 5.06 3.30 -6.56
N ASN A 50 5.37 4.43 -7.20
CA ASN A 50 5.68 5.66 -6.50
C ASN A 50 4.41 6.33 -5.94
N ALA A 51 4.04 5.97 -4.72
CA ALA A 51 2.88 6.50 -4.02
C ALA A 51 2.86 8.04 -3.95
N ASN A 52 4.02 8.69 -3.77
CA ASN A 52 4.15 10.15 -3.75
C ASN A 52 3.78 10.78 -5.10
N LYS A 53 4.23 10.19 -6.21
CA LYS A 53 3.92 10.65 -7.58
C LYS A 53 2.41 10.64 -7.85
N TYR A 54 1.71 9.63 -7.34
CA TYR A 54 0.26 9.48 -7.53
C TYR A 54 -0.58 10.14 -6.42
N LYS A 55 0.07 10.74 -5.41
CA LYS A 55 -0.54 11.31 -4.20
C LYS A 55 -1.47 10.30 -3.50
N VAL A 56 -1.01 9.05 -3.41
CA VAL A 56 -1.69 7.99 -2.66
C VAL A 56 -0.85 7.64 -1.43
N SER A 57 -1.52 7.19 -0.39
CA SER A 57 -0.94 6.80 0.88
C SER A 57 -1.63 5.54 1.38
N CYS A 58 -0.86 4.66 2.02
CA CYS A 58 -1.41 3.49 2.68
C CYS A 58 -2.15 3.97 3.94
N LYS A 59 -3.46 3.77 3.97
CA LYS A 59 -4.37 4.24 5.03
C LYS A 59 -5.32 3.13 5.43
N CYS A 60 -5.96 3.31 6.58
CA CYS A 60 -6.99 2.39 7.05
C CYS A 60 -8.36 2.84 6.52
N ILE A 61 -8.87 2.13 5.52
CA ILE A 61 -10.16 2.41 4.89
C ILE A 61 -11.10 1.27 5.28
N GLU A 62 -12.20 1.60 5.97
CA GLU A 62 -13.21 0.61 6.42
C GLU A 62 -12.62 -0.56 7.23
N GLY A 63 -11.57 -0.30 8.02
CA GLY A 63 -10.90 -1.30 8.84
C GLY A 63 -9.92 -2.20 8.07
N ARG A 64 -9.61 -1.87 6.81
CA ARG A 64 -8.63 -2.57 5.98
C ARG A 64 -7.54 -1.63 5.48
N CYS A 65 -6.30 -2.11 5.44
CA CYS A 65 -5.19 -1.35 4.90
C CYS A 65 -5.27 -1.31 3.38
N GLU A 66 -5.56 -0.12 2.84
CA GLU A 66 -5.71 0.11 1.41
C GLU A 66 -5.03 1.40 0.96
N TRP A 67 -4.76 1.48 -0.34
CA TRP A 67 -4.19 2.68 -0.96
C TRP A 67 -5.28 3.74 -1.17
N GLY A 68 -5.28 4.75 -0.31
CA GLY A 68 -6.19 5.89 -0.38
C GLY A 68 -5.49 7.18 -0.79
N LYS A 69 -6.27 8.21 -1.14
CA LYS A 69 -5.78 9.60 -1.18
C LYS A 69 -6.06 10.30 0.14
#